data_AF-A0A3L7VGT5-F1
#
_entry.id   AF-A0A3L7VGT5-F1
#
_cell.length_a   1.000
_cell.length_b   1.000
_cell.length_c   1.000
_cell.angle_alpha   90.00
_cell.angle_beta   90.00
_cell.angle_gamma   90.00
#
_symmetry.space_group_name_H-M   'P 1'
#
loop_
_entity.id
_entity.type
_entity.pdbx_description
1 polymer ?
#
loop_
_entity_poly.entity_id
_entity_poly.type
_entity_poly.pdbx_seq_one_letter_code
_entity_poly.pdbx_strand_id
1 'polypeptide(L)'
;MNDVLQSISPKRGDCFVDATAGRGGHASAIAAAINPGRILLLDRDKENLAYAESCVRAAAPDSQVDAIHSDFRNIAEIAKKQGICANIFLADLGISSNQLDQAERGFGFQKDGPLDMRLDRSSPYSAADIVRDLSESDIADMIFNLGEDPFARLIARKIAQSRAQAPIITTAHLARLVREAYGSRARDSRLHPATRTFMAFRIAVNDELKALEDLLKSIASAIRSTSVGW
;
A
#
# COMPACT_ATOMS: atom_id res chain seq x y z
N MET A 1 -4.15 -13.56 -12.94
CA MET A 1 -5.42 -12.99 -13.45
C MET A 1 -6.51 -14.04 -13.54
N ASN A 2 -6.32 -15.14 -14.30
CA ASN A 2 -7.34 -16.20 -14.42
C ASN A 2 -7.76 -16.82 -13.09
N ASP A 3 -6.81 -17.09 -12.19
CA ASP A 3 -7.11 -17.79 -10.92
C ASP A 3 -8.00 -16.96 -9.98
N VAL A 4 -7.87 -15.63 -10.00
CA VAL A 4 -8.68 -14.69 -9.19
C VAL A 4 -10.11 -14.61 -9.74
N LEU A 5 -10.28 -14.53 -11.06
CA LEU A 5 -11.61 -14.48 -11.66
C LEU A 5 -12.36 -15.82 -11.50
N GLN A 6 -11.63 -16.94 -11.57
CA GLN A 6 -12.22 -18.26 -11.35
C GLN A 6 -12.69 -18.46 -9.91
N SER A 7 -11.93 -18.00 -8.92
CA SER A 7 -12.33 -18.13 -7.51
C SER A 7 -13.50 -17.22 -7.14
N ILE A 8 -13.58 -16.02 -7.73
CA ILE A 8 -14.63 -15.03 -7.45
C ILE A 8 -15.95 -15.38 -8.16
N SER A 9 -15.89 -15.92 -9.38
CA SER A 9 -17.07 -16.24 -10.20
C SER A 9 -18.07 -15.08 -10.35
N PRO A 10 -17.63 -13.91 -10.88
CA PRO A 10 -18.47 -12.71 -11.01
C PRO A 10 -19.68 -12.93 -11.92
N LYS A 11 -20.81 -12.31 -11.55
CA LYS A 11 -22.08 -12.37 -12.29
C LYS A 11 -22.53 -11.00 -12.74
N ARG A 12 -23.21 -10.97 -13.89
CA ARG A 12 -23.90 -9.77 -14.37
C ARG A 12 -24.82 -9.21 -13.29
N GLY A 13 -24.72 -7.91 -13.01
CA GLY A 13 -25.52 -7.25 -11.97
C GLY A 13 -24.85 -7.19 -10.58
N ASP A 14 -23.71 -7.85 -10.38
CA ASP A 14 -23.05 -7.86 -9.08
C ASP A 14 -22.61 -6.46 -8.64
N CYS A 15 -22.56 -6.28 -7.33
CA CYS A 15 -21.91 -5.15 -6.68
C CYS A 15 -20.47 -5.53 -6.29
N PHE A 16 -19.50 -4.81 -6.86
CA PHE A 16 -18.07 -5.03 -6.69
C PHE A 16 -17.41 -3.88 -5.94
N VAL A 17 -16.57 -4.21 -4.96
CA VAL A 17 -15.71 -3.29 -4.24
C VAL A 17 -14.25 -3.68 -4.47
N ASP A 18 -13.47 -2.77 -5.04
CA ASP A 18 -12.00 -2.84 -5.07
C ASP A 18 -11.43 -1.86 -4.05
N ALA A 19 -10.84 -2.37 -2.97
CA ALA A 19 -10.29 -1.56 -1.90
C ALA A 19 -8.88 -1.02 -2.22
N THR A 20 -8.27 -1.48 -3.31
CA THR A 20 -6.88 -1.19 -3.71
C THR A 20 -6.80 -1.11 -5.23
N ALA A 21 -7.54 -0.19 -5.82
CA ALA A 21 -7.80 -0.15 -7.26
C ALA A 21 -6.52 -0.15 -8.11
N GLY A 22 -5.44 0.48 -7.62
CA GLY A 22 -4.11 0.44 -8.21
C GLY A 22 -4.13 0.86 -9.67
N ARG A 23 -3.64 -0.02 -10.55
CA ARG A 23 -3.64 0.19 -12.00
C ARG A 23 -4.93 -0.27 -12.71
N GLY A 24 -5.95 -0.69 -11.95
CA GLY A 24 -7.26 -1.07 -12.48
C GLY A 24 -7.29 -2.40 -13.23
N GLY A 25 -6.23 -3.21 -13.21
CA GLY A 25 -6.15 -4.47 -13.96
C GLY A 25 -7.21 -5.48 -13.50
N HIS A 26 -7.22 -5.82 -12.21
CA HIS A 26 -8.25 -6.68 -11.62
C HIS A 26 -9.63 -6.03 -11.72
N ALA A 27 -9.73 -4.74 -11.34
CA ALA A 27 -10.99 -4.01 -11.36
C ALA A 27 -11.67 -4.03 -12.74
N SER A 28 -10.93 -3.78 -13.81
CA SER A 28 -11.48 -3.75 -15.18
C SER A 28 -11.95 -5.12 -15.64
N ALA A 29 -11.22 -6.18 -15.27
CA ALA A 29 -11.58 -7.55 -15.63
C ALA A 29 -12.88 -7.99 -14.93
N ILE A 30 -13.02 -7.66 -13.64
CA ILE A 30 -14.25 -7.93 -12.88
C ILE A 30 -15.40 -7.06 -13.40
N ALA A 31 -15.15 -5.76 -13.63
CA ALA A 31 -16.13 -4.82 -14.15
C ALA A 31 -16.75 -5.31 -15.48
N ALA A 32 -15.92 -5.76 -16.42
CA ALA A 32 -16.38 -6.30 -17.70
C ALA A 32 -17.30 -7.52 -17.52
N ALA A 33 -17.01 -8.39 -16.55
CA ALA A 33 -17.81 -9.59 -16.29
C ALA A 33 -19.17 -9.29 -15.64
N ILE A 34 -19.24 -8.23 -14.82
CA ILE A 34 -20.47 -7.88 -14.10
C ILE A 34 -21.37 -6.90 -14.89
N ASN A 35 -20.90 -6.29 -15.98
CA ASN A 35 -21.60 -5.19 -16.68
C ASN A 35 -23.03 -5.56 -17.16
N PRO A 36 -24.09 -4.79 -16.79
CA PRO A 36 -24.08 -3.67 -15.85
C PRO A 36 -23.99 -4.14 -14.40
N GLY A 37 -23.19 -3.47 -13.59
CA GLY A 37 -23.09 -3.70 -12.15
C GLY A 37 -22.92 -2.38 -11.39
N ARG A 38 -22.64 -2.49 -10.08
CA ARG A 38 -22.27 -1.35 -9.24
C ARG A 38 -20.85 -1.53 -8.73
N ILE A 39 -19.97 -0.58 -8.99
CA ILE A 39 -18.54 -0.70 -8.75
C ILE A 39 -18.09 0.45 -7.86
N LEU A 40 -17.42 0.11 -6.75
CA LEU A 40 -16.76 1.07 -5.88
C LEU A 40 -15.26 0.80 -5.89
N LEU A 41 -14.48 1.82 -6.26
CA LEU A 41 -13.03 1.81 -6.30
C LEU A 41 -12.47 2.71 -5.19
N LEU A 42 -11.55 2.18 -4.38
CA LEU A 42 -10.77 2.95 -3.43
C LEU A 42 -9.29 2.83 -3.76
N ASP A 43 -8.58 3.92 -3.58
CA ASP A 43 -7.12 3.93 -3.50
C ASP A 43 -6.67 5.15 -2.68
N ARG A 44 -5.52 5.02 -2.02
CA ARG A 44 -4.84 6.13 -1.31
C ARG A 44 -4.07 7.02 -2.27
N ASP A 45 -3.77 6.51 -3.46
CA ASP A 45 -3.05 7.21 -4.50
C ASP A 45 -4.04 7.74 -5.54
N LYS A 46 -4.15 9.07 -5.62
CA LYS A 46 -5.06 9.76 -6.56
C LYS A 46 -4.74 9.44 -8.02
N GLU A 47 -3.46 9.26 -8.37
CA GLU A 47 -3.04 8.97 -9.75
C GLU A 47 -3.50 7.57 -10.16
N ASN A 48 -3.30 6.60 -9.27
CA ASN A 48 -3.80 5.23 -9.46
C ASN A 48 -5.32 5.19 -9.53
N LEU A 49 -6.02 5.84 -8.60
CA LEU A 49 -7.48 5.86 -8.58
C LEU A 49 -8.07 6.43 -9.88
N ALA A 50 -7.56 7.58 -10.34
CA ALA A 50 -8.04 8.20 -11.58
C ALA A 50 -7.78 7.31 -12.81
N TYR A 51 -6.61 6.66 -12.85
CA TYR A 51 -6.29 5.71 -13.92
C TYR A 51 -7.24 4.50 -13.90
N ALA A 52 -7.41 3.87 -12.73
CA ALA A 52 -8.28 2.72 -12.56
C ALA A 52 -9.74 3.04 -12.91
N GLU A 53 -10.25 4.19 -12.46
CA GLU A 53 -11.60 4.66 -12.82
C GLU A 53 -11.77 4.77 -14.34
N SER A 54 -10.80 5.35 -15.05
CA SER A 54 -10.86 5.47 -16.51
C SER A 54 -10.93 4.10 -17.20
N CYS A 55 -10.13 3.14 -16.74
CA CYS A 55 -10.10 1.78 -17.29
C CYS A 55 -11.41 1.02 -17.02
N VAL A 56 -11.94 1.14 -15.79
CA VAL A 56 -13.18 0.48 -15.37
C VAL A 56 -14.39 1.03 -16.13
N ARG A 57 -14.49 2.37 -16.28
CA ARG A 57 -15.57 2.99 -17.06
C ARG A 57 -15.55 2.56 -18.53
N ALA A 58 -14.35 2.38 -19.11
CA ALA A 58 -14.21 1.86 -20.47
C ALA A 58 -14.60 0.38 -20.58
N ALA A 59 -14.28 -0.43 -19.56
CA ALA A 59 -14.57 -1.86 -19.54
C ALA A 59 -16.05 -2.19 -19.27
N ALA A 60 -16.77 -1.32 -18.53
CA ALA A 60 -18.14 -1.55 -18.09
C ALA A 60 -19.01 -0.27 -18.23
N PRO A 61 -19.30 0.16 -19.47
CA PRO A 61 -19.95 1.44 -19.74
C PRO A 61 -21.39 1.55 -19.21
N ASP A 62 -22.05 0.42 -18.96
CA ASP A 62 -23.43 0.38 -18.43
C ASP A 62 -23.47 0.29 -16.90
N SER A 63 -22.31 0.27 -16.24
CA SER A 63 -22.20 0.13 -14.79
C SER A 63 -22.14 1.48 -14.07
N GLN A 64 -22.67 1.53 -12.85
CA GLN A 64 -22.44 2.65 -11.95
C GLN A 64 -21.05 2.50 -11.33
N VAL A 65 -20.19 3.51 -11.50
CA VAL A 65 -18.81 3.50 -11.01
C VAL A 65 -18.61 4.69 -10.09
N ASP A 66 -18.29 4.40 -8.84
CA ASP A 66 -17.88 5.36 -7.81
C ASP A 66 -16.39 5.15 -7.52
N ALA A 67 -15.59 6.22 -7.58
CA ALA A 67 -14.17 6.21 -7.26
C ALA A 67 -13.89 7.17 -6.12
N ILE A 68 -13.33 6.67 -5.02
CA ILE A 68 -13.15 7.44 -3.79
C ILE A 68 -11.69 7.38 -3.35
N HIS A 69 -11.06 8.56 -3.29
CA HIS A 69 -9.73 8.71 -2.72
C HIS A 69 -9.83 8.52 -1.20
N SER A 70 -9.45 7.34 -0.73
CA SER A 70 -9.52 6.96 0.68
C SER A 70 -8.61 5.76 0.96
N ASP A 71 -8.19 5.66 2.22
CA ASP A 71 -7.63 4.41 2.75
C ASP A 71 -8.72 3.35 2.85
N PHE A 72 -8.38 2.09 2.52
CA PHE A 72 -9.28 0.95 2.57
C PHE A 72 -9.81 0.68 3.98
N ARG A 73 -9.12 1.15 5.04
CA ARG A 73 -9.61 1.02 6.41
C ARG A 73 -10.98 1.69 6.62
N ASN A 74 -11.34 2.66 5.77
CA ASN A 74 -12.61 3.37 5.82
C ASN A 74 -13.73 2.67 5.02
N ILE A 75 -13.46 1.51 4.41
CA ILE A 75 -14.39 0.91 3.45
C ILE A 75 -15.77 0.61 4.05
N ALA A 76 -15.85 0.16 5.30
CA ALA A 76 -17.12 -0.18 5.94
C ALA A 76 -18.01 1.06 6.12
N GLU A 77 -17.42 2.19 6.52
CA GLU A 77 -18.13 3.46 6.67
C GLU A 77 -18.61 3.98 5.31
N ILE A 78 -17.73 3.94 4.31
CA ILE A 78 -18.02 4.36 2.93
C ILE A 78 -19.15 3.51 2.34
N ALA A 79 -19.04 2.19 2.43
CA ALA A 79 -20.04 1.26 1.90
C ALA A 79 -21.40 1.50 2.57
N LYS A 80 -21.43 1.69 3.89
CA LYS A 80 -22.65 2.02 4.63
C LYS A 80 -23.27 3.34 4.16
N LYS A 81 -22.46 4.40 4.02
CA LYS A 81 -22.93 5.72 3.55
C LYS A 81 -23.50 5.67 2.13
N GLN A 82 -22.93 4.84 1.27
CA GLN A 82 -23.39 4.67 -0.11
C GLN A 82 -24.49 3.60 -0.28
N GLY A 83 -24.89 2.92 0.80
CA GLY A 83 -25.84 1.80 0.72
C GLY A 83 -25.33 0.66 -0.16
N ILE A 84 -24.03 0.36 -0.10
CA ILE A 84 -23.37 -0.71 -0.85
C ILE A 84 -23.41 -2.00 -0.04
N CYS A 85 -23.87 -3.07 -0.68
CA CYS A 85 -23.73 -4.44 -0.20
C CYS A 85 -22.96 -5.22 -1.26
N ALA A 86 -21.67 -5.46 -1.02
CA ALA A 86 -20.78 -6.05 -2.02
C ALA A 86 -21.05 -7.55 -2.17
N ASN A 87 -21.22 -8.01 -3.41
CA ASN A 87 -21.12 -9.43 -3.78
C ASN A 87 -19.66 -9.86 -3.87
N ILE A 88 -18.79 -8.94 -4.30
CA ILE A 88 -17.37 -9.18 -4.55
C ILE A 88 -16.58 -8.09 -3.82
N PHE A 89 -15.59 -8.51 -3.03
CA PHE A 89 -14.65 -7.63 -2.35
C PHE A 89 -13.22 -8.05 -2.69
N LEU A 90 -12.40 -7.12 -3.16
CA LEU A 90 -10.99 -7.33 -3.46
C LEU A 90 -10.12 -6.34 -2.69
N ALA A 91 -9.01 -6.84 -2.14
CA ALA A 91 -7.93 -6.03 -1.58
C ALA A 91 -6.60 -6.71 -1.94
N ASP A 92 -5.88 -6.11 -2.88
CA ASP A 92 -4.53 -6.48 -3.33
C ASP A 92 -3.51 -5.63 -2.57
N LEU A 93 -3.02 -6.20 -1.46
CA LEU A 93 -2.18 -5.46 -0.52
C LEU A 93 -0.75 -5.35 -1.04
N GLY A 94 -0.25 -4.12 -1.09
CA GLY A 94 1.13 -3.84 -1.45
C GLY A 94 1.26 -2.51 -2.16
N ILE A 95 2.34 -2.39 -2.93
CA ILE A 95 2.59 -1.24 -3.80
C ILE A 95 2.49 -1.68 -5.24
N SER A 96 1.90 -0.80 -6.05
CA SER A 96 1.79 -1.00 -7.50
C SER A 96 3.16 -0.88 -8.17
N SER A 97 3.36 -1.57 -9.30
CA SER A 97 4.63 -1.54 -10.03
C SER A 97 5.03 -0.13 -10.46
N ASN A 98 4.08 0.70 -10.89
CA ASN A 98 4.34 2.08 -11.26
C ASN A 98 4.88 2.91 -10.07
N GLN A 99 4.44 2.65 -8.85
CA GLN A 99 4.96 3.33 -7.66
C GLN A 99 6.41 2.94 -7.37
N LEU A 100 6.81 1.69 -7.67
CA LEU A 100 8.20 1.24 -7.57
C LEU A 100 9.09 1.81 -8.69
N ASP A 101 8.54 1.95 -9.90
CA ASP A 101 9.30 2.37 -11.08
C ASP A 101 9.55 3.89 -11.15
N GLN A 102 8.68 4.68 -10.51
CA GLN A 102 8.77 6.14 -10.37
C GLN A 102 9.70 6.52 -9.22
N ALA A 103 10.88 7.03 -9.55
CA ALA A 103 11.88 7.43 -8.55
C ALA A 103 11.35 8.52 -7.61
N GLU A 104 10.51 9.43 -8.12
CA GLU A 104 9.89 10.54 -7.40
C GLU A 104 8.94 10.09 -6.28
N ARG A 105 8.57 8.80 -6.23
CA ARG A 105 7.77 8.22 -5.15
C ARG A 105 8.60 7.74 -3.98
N GLY A 106 9.89 7.48 -4.20
CA GLY A 106 10.81 7.09 -3.13
C GLY A 106 10.62 5.69 -2.57
N PHE A 107 9.79 4.83 -3.18
CA PHE A 107 9.58 3.45 -2.72
C PHE A 107 10.78 2.53 -3.03
N GLY A 108 11.52 2.84 -4.09
CA GLY A 108 12.69 2.08 -4.53
C GLY A 108 14.01 2.79 -4.26
N PHE A 109 15.09 2.02 -4.26
CA PHE A 109 16.48 2.50 -4.16
C PHE A 109 17.33 2.17 -5.39
N GLN A 110 16.73 1.60 -6.43
CA GLN A 110 17.43 1.32 -7.70
C GLN A 110 17.67 2.61 -8.50
N LYS A 111 16.72 3.54 -8.43
CA LYS A 111 16.83 4.91 -8.94
C LYS A 111 16.76 5.85 -7.74
N ASP A 112 17.65 6.83 -7.69
CA ASP A 112 17.63 7.82 -6.60
C ASP A 112 16.44 8.76 -6.76
N GLY A 113 15.85 9.14 -5.63
CA GLY A 113 14.68 9.99 -5.56
C GLY A 113 14.46 10.51 -4.14
N PRO A 114 13.45 11.37 -3.91
CA PRO A 114 13.13 11.86 -2.58
C PRO A 114 12.78 10.70 -1.65
N LEU A 115 13.19 10.81 -0.38
CA LEU A 115 12.84 9.85 0.65
C LEU A 115 11.40 10.07 1.13
N ASP A 116 10.44 9.72 0.26
CA ASP A 116 9.01 10.01 0.47
C ASP A 116 8.24 8.78 1.01
N MET A 117 8.04 7.76 0.16
CA MET A 117 7.34 6.50 0.47
C MET A 117 5.85 6.64 0.85
N ARG A 118 5.21 7.79 0.66
CA ARG A 118 3.77 7.92 0.89
C ARG A 118 2.97 7.34 -0.28
N LEU A 119 1.99 6.48 0.05
CA LEU A 119 0.94 6.07 -0.88
C LEU A 119 0.04 7.26 -1.22
N ASP A 120 -0.32 8.04 -0.19
CA ASP A 120 -1.05 9.30 -0.33
C ASP A 120 -0.11 10.48 -0.08
N ARG A 121 0.26 11.19 -1.13
CA ARG A 121 1.14 12.37 -1.04
C ARG A 121 0.51 13.57 -0.30
N SER A 122 -0.79 13.52 0.01
CA SER A 122 -1.43 14.50 0.90
C SER A 122 -1.22 14.20 2.39
N SER A 123 -0.72 12.99 2.73
CA SER A 123 -0.31 12.66 4.10
C SER A 123 0.85 13.56 4.55
N PRO A 124 0.84 14.09 5.78
CA PRO A 124 1.85 15.04 6.24
C PRO A 124 3.22 14.42 6.56
N TYR A 125 3.29 13.09 6.75
CA TYR A 125 4.51 12.41 7.20
C TYR A 125 5.08 11.50 6.11
N SER A 126 6.34 11.75 5.73
CA SER A 126 7.15 10.98 4.79
C SER A 126 8.24 10.17 5.50
N ALA A 127 8.93 9.31 4.76
CA ALA A 127 10.08 8.57 5.28
C ALA A 127 11.22 9.50 5.72
N ALA A 128 11.42 10.64 5.06
CA ALA A 128 12.39 11.66 5.48
C ALA A 128 12.03 12.26 6.84
N ASP A 129 10.74 12.43 7.13
CA ASP A 129 10.26 12.93 8.43
C ASP A 129 10.53 11.91 9.55
N ILE A 130 10.28 10.62 9.29
CA ILE A 130 10.64 9.53 10.22
C ILE A 130 12.14 9.57 10.53
N VAL A 131 12.98 9.66 9.50
CA VAL A 131 14.45 9.72 9.66
C VAL A 131 14.88 10.97 10.43
N ARG A 132 14.19 12.10 10.26
CA ARG A 132 14.53 13.35 10.95
C ARG A 132 14.11 13.32 12.42
N ASP A 133 12.90 12.86 12.72
CA ASP A 133 12.21 13.17 13.98
C ASP A 133 12.28 12.03 15.01
N LEU A 134 12.28 10.76 14.59
CA LEU A 134 12.26 9.64 15.53
C LEU A 134 13.59 9.48 16.29
N SER A 135 13.57 8.91 17.49
CA SER A 135 14.82 8.58 18.21
C SER A 135 15.57 7.43 17.54
N GLU A 136 16.86 7.25 17.85
CA GLU A 136 17.63 6.08 17.36
C GLU A 136 16.96 4.77 17.78
N SER A 137 16.45 4.68 19.01
CA SER A 137 15.75 3.49 19.50
C SER A 137 14.44 3.25 18.73
N ASP A 138 13.65 4.28 18.49
CA ASP A 138 12.37 4.12 17.77
C ASP A 138 12.60 3.68 16.31
N ILE A 139 13.64 4.22 15.66
CA ILE A 139 14.04 3.78 14.32
C ILE A 139 14.49 2.31 14.34
N ALA A 140 15.27 1.91 15.35
CA ALA A 140 15.71 0.53 15.49
C ALA A 140 14.52 -0.42 15.70
N ASP A 141 13.60 -0.07 16.59
CA ASP A 141 12.41 -0.88 16.89
C ASP A 141 11.49 -0.97 15.68
N MET A 142 11.30 0.14 14.96
CA MET A 142 10.54 0.17 13.70
C MET A 142 11.16 -0.78 12.65
N ILE A 143 12.47 -0.67 12.40
CA ILE A 143 13.17 -1.50 11.41
C ILE A 143 13.13 -2.99 11.83
N PHE A 144 13.28 -3.28 13.12
CA PHE A 144 13.22 -4.64 13.64
C PHE A 144 11.82 -5.24 13.53
N ASN A 145 10.79 -4.55 14.03
CA ASN A 145 9.43 -5.08 14.10
C ASN A 145 8.74 -5.14 12.74
N LEU A 146 8.98 -4.17 11.86
CA LEU A 146 8.28 -4.07 10.57
C LEU A 146 9.09 -4.67 9.42
N GLY A 147 10.43 -4.56 9.46
CA GLY A 147 11.31 -5.06 8.40
C GLY A 147 11.93 -6.42 8.70
N GLU A 148 11.88 -6.86 9.96
CA GLU A 148 12.59 -8.04 10.46
C GLU A 148 14.08 -8.00 10.06
N ASP A 149 14.69 -6.81 10.09
CA ASP A 149 16.08 -6.62 9.71
C ASP A 149 17.00 -6.91 10.91
N PRO A 150 17.87 -7.94 10.84
CA PRO A 150 18.73 -8.29 11.97
C PRO A 150 19.77 -7.21 12.30
N PHE A 151 20.02 -6.25 11.40
CA PHE A 151 20.93 -5.13 11.62
C PHE A 151 20.21 -3.85 12.06
N ALA A 152 18.93 -3.91 12.44
CA ALA A 152 18.10 -2.76 12.80
C ALA A 152 18.81 -1.74 13.70
N ARG A 153 19.43 -2.18 14.81
CA ARG A 153 20.15 -1.30 15.75
C ARG A 153 21.34 -0.60 15.11
N LEU A 154 22.09 -1.29 14.25
CA LEU A 154 23.26 -0.71 13.59
C LEU A 154 22.85 0.26 12.47
N ILE A 155 21.78 -0.06 11.74
CA ILE A 155 21.20 0.81 10.72
C ILE A 155 20.69 2.10 11.37
N ALA A 156 19.92 1.99 12.46
CA ALA A 156 19.43 3.14 13.20
C ALA A 156 20.56 4.04 13.72
N ARG A 157 21.63 3.45 14.25
CA ARG A 157 22.83 4.20 14.65
C ARG A 157 23.47 4.95 13.48
N LYS A 158 23.60 4.31 12.32
CA LYS A 158 24.15 4.96 11.10
C LYS A 158 23.27 6.11 10.65
N ILE A 159 21.96 5.95 10.70
CA ILE A 159 20.99 7.00 10.40
C ILE A 159 21.15 8.17 11.39
N ALA A 160 21.19 7.90 12.69
CA ALA A 160 21.34 8.93 13.73
C ALA A 160 22.66 9.71 13.61
N GLN A 161 23.76 9.01 13.35
CA GLN A 161 25.07 9.63 13.14
C GLN A 161 25.11 10.49 11.87
N SER A 162 24.51 10.01 10.78
CA SER A 162 24.51 10.71 9.50
C SER A 162 23.60 11.94 9.53
N ARG A 163 22.40 11.84 10.13
CA ARG A 163 21.47 12.97 10.22
C ARG A 163 21.97 14.11 11.11
N ALA A 164 22.84 13.81 12.08
CA ALA A 164 23.49 14.82 12.92
C ALA A 164 24.47 15.70 12.13
N GLN A 165 24.90 15.26 10.94
CA GLN A 165 25.83 15.99 10.08
C GLN A 165 25.09 16.68 8.93
N ALA A 166 24.15 15.98 8.27
CA ALA A 166 23.36 16.52 7.17
C ALA A 166 22.01 15.79 7.04
N PRO A 167 20.95 16.48 6.56
CA PRO A 167 19.66 15.86 6.31
C PRO A 167 19.73 14.64 5.37
N ILE A 168 18.95 13.60 5.68
CA ILE A 168 18.79 12.41 4.84
C ILE A 168 17.46 12.52 4.10
N ILE A 169 17.54 13.00 2.86
CA ILE A 169 16.35 13.35 2.06
C ILE A 169 16.20 12.53 0.78
N THR A 170 17.12 11.60 0.50
CA THR A 170 17.07 10.76 -0.70
C THR A 170 17.16 9.27 -0.40
N THR A 171 16.59 8.45 -1.29
CA THR A 171 16.59 6.98 -1.16
C THR A 171 17.99 6.40 -1.29
N ALA A 172 18.84 6.92 -2.18
CA ALA A 172 20.23 6.45 -2.31
C ALA A 172 21.03 6.71 -1.03
N HIS A 173 20.79 7.83 -0.33
CA HIS A 173 21.44 8.12 0.93
C HIS A 173 21.06 7.08 1.99
N LEU A 174 19.76 6.82 2.19
CA LEU A 174 19.31 5.80 3.14
C LEU A 174 19.85 4.41 2.78
N ALA A 175 19.79 4.01 1.50
CA ALA A 175 20.29 2.72 1.03
C ALA A 175 21.80 2.55 1.26
N ARG A 176 22.59 3.63 1.10
CA ARG A 176 24.02 3.62 1.42
C ARG A 176 24.26 3.35 2.90
N LEU A 177 23.53 4.01 3.80
CA LEU A 177 23.68 3.81 5.25
C LEU A 177 23.33 2.39 5.67
N VAL A 178 22.28 1.80 5.07
CA VAL A 178 21.93 0.38 5.31
C VAL A 178 23.05 -0.54 4.84
N ARG A 179 23.59 -0.31 3.63
CA ARG A 179 24.72 -1.10 3.12
C ARG A 179 25.96 -1.01 4.03
N GLU A 180 26.26 0.18 4.54
CA GLU A 180 27.36 0.39 5.48
C GLU A 180 27.16 -0.34 6.80
N ALA A 181 25.92 -0.44 7.29
CA ALA A 181 25.59 -1.23 8.47
C ALA A 181 25.81 -2.73 8.23
N TYR A 182 25.44 -3.25 7.05
CA TYR A 182 25.68 -4.66 6.71
C TYR A 182 27.16 -4.98 6.47
N GLY A 183 27.95 -4.01 5.99
CA GLY A 183 29.39 -4.19 5.75
C GLY A 183 29.68 -5.32 4.75
N SER A 184 30.60 -6.22 5.11
CA SER A 184 30.96 -7.37 4.26
C SER A 184 29.79 -8.32 3.98
N ARG A 185 28.88 -8.49 4.96
CA ARG A 185 27.71 -9.37 4.87
C ARG A 185 26.69 -8.90 3.83
N ALA A 186 26.81 -7.67 3.33
CA ALA A 186 25.99 -7.17 2.23
C ALA A 186 26.15 -8.02 0.96
N ARG A 187 27.34 -8.60 0.73
CA ARG A 187 27.64 -9.39 -0.47
C ARG A 187 27.02 -10.79 -0.45
N ASP A 188 26.87 -11.36 0.74
CA ASP A 188 26.37 -12.72 0.94
C ASP A 188 24.83 -12.76 1.11
N SER A 189 24.19 -11.59 1.12
CA SER A 189 22.74 -11.48 1.31
C SER A 189 21.99 -11.88 0.04
N ARG A 190 21.04 -12.81 0.17
CA ARG A 190 20.15 -13.24 -0.92
C ARG A 190 19.27 -12.12 -1.47
N LEU A 191 18.90 -11.17 -0.60
CA LEU A 191 18.16 -9.96 -0.96
C LEU A 191 19.10 -8.75 -0.87
N HIS A 192 18.82 -7.70 -1.62
CA HIS A 192 19.56 -6.45 -1.43
C HIS A 192 19.39 -5.98 0.03
N PRO A 193 20.47 -5.60 0.75
CA PRO A 193 20.39 -5.28 2.18
C PRO A 193 19.35 -4.22 2.54
N ALA A 194 19.13 -3.25 1.66
CA ALA A 194 18.16 -2.18 1.86
C ALA A 194 16.68 -2.63 1.78
N THR A 195 16.37 -3.81 1.22
CA THR A 195 14.98 -4.23 0.97
C THR A 195 14.15 -4.28 2.25
N ARG A 196 14.67 -4.91 3.32
CA ARG A 196 13.95 -5.04 4.60
C ARG A 196 13.73 -3.69 5.28
N THR A 197 14.77 -2.86 5.31
CA THR A 197 14.67 -1.52 5.86
C THR A 197 13.68 -0.65 5.08
N PHE A 198 13.72 -0.65 3.75
CA PHE A 198 12.76 0.13 2.93
C PHE A 198 11.33 -0.34 3.13
N MET A 199 11.11 -1.65 3.26
CA MET A 199 9.82 -2.21 3.63
C MET A 199 9.35 -1.71 5.00
N ALA A 200 10.22 -1.68 6.01
CA ALA A 200 9.88 -1.13 7.33
C ALA A 200 9.45 0.34 7.27
N PHE A 201 10.22 1.18 6.57
CA PHE A 201 9.87 2.60 6.38
C PHE A 201 8.54 2.75 5.65
N ARG A 202 8.30 1.98 4.58
CA ARG A 202 7.05 1.99 3.83
C ARG A 202 5.85 1.66 4.72
N ILE A 203 5.96 0.56 5.48
CA ILE A 203 4.92 0.10 6.40
C ILE A 203 4.64 1.18 7.46
N ALA A 204 5.69 1.80 8.02
CA ALA A 204 5.56 2.83 9.04
C ALA A 204 4.92 4.12 8.50
N VAL A 205 5.40 4.64 7.35
CA VAL A 205 4.85 5.85 6.71
C VAL A 205 3.37 5.70 6.39
N ASN A 206 2.96 4.52 5.97
CA ASN A 206 1.60 4.27 5.51
C ASN A 206 0.71 3.61 6.57
N ASP A 207 1.23 3.30 7.76
CA ASP A 207 0.49 2.62 8.82
C ASP A 207 -0.20 1.32 8.31
N GLU A 208 0.52 0.55 7.48
CA GLU A 208 -0.07 -0.54 6.67
C GLU A 208 -0.63 -1.68 7.54
N LEU A 209 0.08 -2.06 8.61
CA LEU A 209 -0.35 -3.15 9.49
C LEU A 209 -1.64 -2.80 10.25
N LYS A 210 -1.74 -1.56 10.72
CA LYS A 210 -2.93 -1.09 11.43
C LYS A 210 -4.13 -0.98 10.49
N ALA A 211 -3.90 -0.43 9.29
CA ALA A 211 -4.92 -0.38 8.24
C ALA A 211 -5.49 -1.77 7.96
N LEU A 212 -4.61 -2.77 7.80
CA LEU A 212 -5.00 -4.15 7.55
C LEU A 212 -5.79 -4.75 8.72
N GLU A 213 -5.35 -4.50 9.95
CA GLU A 213 -6.06 -4.96 11.15
C GLU A 213 -7.50 -4.39 11.20
N ASP A 214 -7.65 -3.09 10.94
CA ASP A 214 -8.94 -2.41 10.95
C ASP A 214 -9.85 -2.90 9.80
N LEU A 215 -9.28 -3.19 8.62
CA LEU A 215 -10.00 -3.82 7.51
C LEU A 215 -10.52 -5.21 7.89
N LEU A 216 -9.66 -6.08 8.43
CA LEU A 216 -10.04 -7.45 8.81
C LEU A 216 -11.13 -7.47 9.89
N LYS A 217 -11.06 -6.56 10.88
CA LYS A 217 -12.11 -6.39 11.88
C LYS A 217 -13.44 -5.97 11.26
N SER A 218 -13.39 -5.04 10.30
CA SER A 218 -14.57 -4.54 9.59
C SER A 218 -15.25 -5.66 8.78
N ILE A 219 -14.46 -6.43 8.02
CA ILE A 219 -14.96 -7.59 7.25
C ILE A 219 -15.56 -8.64 8.19
N ALA A 220 -14.87 -8.99 9.28
CA ALA A 220 -15.37 -9.97 10.24
C ALA A 220 -16.68 -9.54 10.92
N SER A 221 -16.86 -8.23 11.16
CA SER A 221 -18.12 -7.69 11.66
C SER A 221 -19.24 -7.80 10.63
N ALA A 222 -18.96 -7.50 9.36
CA ALA A 222 -19.93 -7.57 8.28
C ALA A 222 -20.43 -9.01 8.06
N ILE A 223 -19.52 -9.99 8.02
CA ILE A 223 -19.87 -11.42 7.85
C ILE A 223 -20.73 -11.94 9.01
N ARG A 224 -20.46 -11.52 10.25
CA ARG A 224 -21.30 -11.91 11.40
C ARG A 224 -22.70 -11.30 11.36
N SER A 225 -22.87 -10.16 10.69
CA SER A 225 -24.18 -9.52 10.55
C SER A 225 -25.06 -10.14 9.47
N THR A 226 -24.48 -10.88 8.53
CA THR A 226 -25.20 -11.61 7.47
C THR A 226 -25.64 -13.02 7.88
N SER A 227 -25.24 -13.53 9.05
CA SER A 227 -25.74 -14.79 9.60
C SER A 227 -26.99 -14.62 10.48
N VAL A 228 -28.07 -14.07 9.92
CA VAL A 228 -29.42 -14.15 10.49
C VAL A 228 -30.45 -14.39 9.38
N GLY A 229 -31.07 -15.57 9.40
CA GLY A 229 -32.25 -15.91 8.60
C GLY A 229 -32.11 -17.18 7.75
N TRP A 230 -32.12 -18.34 8.40
CA TRP A 230 -32.73 -19.55 7.82
C TRP A 230 -34.19 -19.59 8.25
#